data_AF-A0A482XT22-F1
#
_entry.id   AF-A0A482XT22-F1
#
_cell.length_a   1.000
_cell.length_b   1.000
_cell.length_c   1.000
_cell.angle_alpha   90.00
_cell.angle_beta   90.00
_cell.angle_gamma   90.00
#
_symmetry.space_group_name_H-M   'P 1'
#
loop_
_entity.id
_entity.type
_entity.pdbx_description
1 polymer ?
#
loop_
_entity_poly.entity_id
_entity_poly.type
_entity_poly.pdbx_seq_one_letter_code
_entity_poly.pdbx_strand_id
1 'polypeptide(L)'
;MKVLKSDVIVVKFFKKSDAQRVLGVAQRRRYISGEDLGLGNVKRVYVNRCLGVEGRILLGETEARRKMLGYKFVWCKNGQVWMRKDCDMPAVL
;
A
#
# COMPACT_ATOMS: atom_id res chain seq x y z
N MET A 1 2.71 -13.22 17.77
CA MET A 1 2.23 -13.44 16.38
C MET A 1 3.45 -13.66 15.49
N LYS A 2 3.64 -14.88 14.96
CA LYS A 2 4.67 -15.14 13.94
C LYS A 2 4.19 -14.51 12.63
N VAL A 3 4.90 -13.47 12.15
CA VAL A 3 4.67 -12.93 10.80
C VAL A 3 5.20 -13.98 9.84
N LEU A 4 4.31 -14.74 9.20
CA LEU A 4 4.67 -15.62 8.10
C LEU A 4 5.28 -14.75 7.01
N LYS A 5 6.54 -15.04 6.65
CA LYS A 5 7.28 -14.34 5.61
C LYS A 5 6.61 -14.68 4.27
N SER A 6 5.68 -13.84 3.83
CA SER A 6 5.14 -13.90 2.49
C SER A 6 6.20 -13.40 1.52
N ASP A 7 6.54 -14.21 0.51
CA ASP A 7 7.46 -13.79 -0.55
C ASP A 7 6.88 -12.59 -1.29
N VAL A 8 7.52 -11.43 -1.14
CA VAL A 8 7.12 -10.19 -1.81
C VAL A 8 7.74 -10.19 -3.21
N ILE A 9 6.88 -10.24 -4.22
CA ILE A 9 7.31 -10.07 -5.61
C ILE A 9 7.36 -8.56 -5.92
N VAL A 10 8.55 -8.07 -6.30
CA VAL A 10 8.74 -6.67 -6.71
C VAL A 10 8.78 -6.60 -8.22
N VAL A 11 7.79 -5.94 -8.82
CA VAL A 11 7.70 -5.74 -10.26
C VAL A 11 8.09 -4.29 -10.60
N LYS A 12 9.09 -4.14 -11.49
CA LYS A 12 9.48 -2.83 -12.04
C LYS A 12 8.86 -2.68 -13.43
N PHE A 13 7.99 -1.69 -13.58
CA PHE A 13 7.42 -1.34 -14.88
C PHE A 13 8.35 -0.40 -15.64
N PHE A 14 8.35 -0.50 -16.97
CA PHE A 14 9.08 0.43 -17.83
C PHE A 14 8.44 1.83 -17.81
N LYS A 15 7.11 1.91 -17.95
CA LYS A 15 6.36 3.17 -17.88
C LYS A 15 5.61 3.29 -16.55
N LYS A 16 5.58 4.50 -16.00
CA LYS A 16 4.78 4.84 -14.81
C LYS A 16 3.27 4.64 -15.05
N SER A 17 2.81 4.90 -16.28
CA SER A 17 1.41 4.72 -16.68
C SER A 17 0.95 3.27 -16.56
N ASP A 18 1.81 2.31 -16.90
CA ASP A 18 1.48 0.88 -16.81
C ASP A 18 1.34 0.44 -15.35
N ALA A 19 2.27 0.87 -14.49
CA ALA A 19 2.18 0.63 -13.05
C ALA A 19 0.88 1.20 -12.45
N GLN A 20 0.51 2.42 -12.86
CA GLN A 20 -0.74 3.06 -12.42
C GLN A 20 -1.98 2.30 -12.91
N ARG A 21 -1.98 1.84 -14.17
CA ARG A 21 -3.08 1.06 -14.74
C ARG A 21 -3.29 -0.24 -13.98
N VAL A 22 -2.21 -0.99 -13.71
CA VAL A 22 -2.26 -2.25 -12.94
C VAL A 22 -2.79 -2.01 -11.54
N LEU A 23 -2.24 -1.01 -10.82
CA LEU A 23 -2.70 -0.67 -9.48
C LEU A 23 -4.17 -0.25 -9.47
N GLY A 24 -4.60 0.57 -10.44
CA GLY A 24 -5.98 1.06 -10.54
C GLY A 24 -6.98 -0.03 -10.88
N VAL A 25 -6.59 -1.04 -11.67
CA VAL A 25 -7.42 -2.25 -11.88
C VAL A 25 -7.48 -3.09 -10.60
N ALA A 26 -6.35 -3.27 -9.93
CA ALA A 26 -6.30 -4.07 -8.70
C ALA A 26 -7.16 -3.48 -7.57
N GLN A 27 -7.11 -2.16 -7.39
CA GLN A 27 -7.94 -1.44 -6.42
C GLN A 27 -9.44 -1.56 -6.73
N ARG A 28 -9.82 -1.57 -8.02
CA ARG A 28 -11.22 -1.75 -8.44
C ARG A 28 -11.72 -3.17 -8.22
N ARG A 29 -10.90 -4.18 -8.51
CA ARG A 29 -11.27 -5.59 -8.30
C ARG A 29 -11.43 -5.95 -6.83
N ARG A 30 -10.70 -5.30 -5.90
CA ARG A 30 -10.69 -5.51 -4.42
C ARG A 30 -10.27 -6.90 -3.94
N TYR A 31 -10.42 -7.92 -4.78
CA TYR A 31 -10.04 -9.30 -4.60
C TYR A 31 -9.33 -9.80 -5.86
N ILE A 32 -8.12 -10.32 -5.67
CA ILE A 32 -7.31 -10.96 -6.70
C ILE A 32 -6.83 -12.26 -6.07
N SER A 33 -7.13 -13.38 -6.71
CA SER A 33 -6.64 -14.70 -6.31
C SER A 33 -5.33 -15.02 -7.03
N GLY A 34 -4.65 -16.08 -6.59
CA GLY A 34 -3.51 -16.65 -7.29
C GLY A 34 -3.90 -17.17 -8.65
N GLU A 35 -5.11 -17.73 -8.80
CA GLU A 35 -5.64 -18.23 -10.06
C GLU A 35 -5.79 -17.12 -11.10
N ASP A 36 -6.27 -15.94 -10.69
CA ASP A 36 -6.35 -14.74 -11.55
C ASP A 36 -4.98 -14.32 -12.12
N LEU A 37 -3.89 -14.72 -11.46
CA LEU A 37 -2.51 -14.37 -11.82
C LEU A 37 -1.70 -15.57 -12.32
N GLY A 38 -2.30 -16.76 -12.41
CA GLY A 38 -1.58 -18.00 -12.76
C GLY A 38 -0.58 -18.48 -11.69
N LEU A 39 -0.72 -18.04 -10.45
CA LEU A 39 0.14 -18.37 -9.30
C LEU A 39 -0.36 -19.59 -8.48
N GLY A 40 -1.34 -20.32 -9.00
CA GLY A 40 -1.94 -21.48 -8.33
C GLY A 40 -2.88 -21.10 -7.16
N ASN A 41 -3.00 -22.00 -6.17
CA ASN A 41 -4.00 -21.90 -5.09
C ASN A 41 -3.59 -20.90 -3.98
N VAL A 42 -3.35 -19.64 -4.36
CA VAL A 42 -3.21 -18.53 -3.42
C VAL A 42 -4.58 -17.88 -3.26
N LYS A 43 -5.12 -17.90 -2.04
CA LYS A 43 -6.47 -17.35 -1.79
C LYS A 43 -6.56 -15.86 -2.11
N ARG A 44 -5.53 -15.08 -1.76
CA ARG A 44 -5.56 -13.64 -1.94
C ARG A 44 -4.18 -13.06 -2.20
N VAL A 45 -4.10 -12.21 -3.21
CA VAL A 45 -2.91 -11.46 -3.59
C VAL A 45 -3.16 -9.97 -3.36
N TYR A 46 -2.20 -9.32 -2.71
CA TYR A 46 -2.23 -7.88 -2.47
C TYR A 46 -1.29 -7.19 -3.45
N VAL A 47 -1.83 -6.23 -4.21
CA VAL A 47 -1.05 -5.40 -5.13
C VAL A 47 -0.94 -4.01 -4.55
N ASN A 48 0.26 -3.64 -4.14
CA ASN A 48 0.56 -2.33 -3.56
C ASN A 48 1.72 -1.66 -4.31
N ARG A 49 1.82 -0.33 -4.20
CA ARG A 49 3.02 0.37 -4.63
C ARG A 49 4.18 0.04 -3.69
N CYS A 50 5.31 -0.32 -4.27
CA CYS A 50 6.56 -0.41 -3.53
C CYS A 50 7.04 1.03 -3.22
N LEU A 51 7.18 1.36 -1.94
CA LEU A 51 7.82 2.60 -1.51
C LEU A 51 9.34 2.44 -1.58
N GLY A 52 10.03 3.48 -2.04
CA GLY A 52 11.47 3.59 -1.89
C GLY A 52 11.89 3.60 -0.42
N VAL A 53 13.19 3.50 -0.15
CA VAL A 53 13.74 3.44 1.22
C VAL A 53 13.25 4.62 2.06
N GLU A 54 13.40 5.84 1.56
CA GLU A 54 12.97 7.07 2.24
C GLU A 54 11.47 7.07 2.55
N GLY A 55 10.64 6.68 1.57
CA GLY A 55 9.19 6.60 1.76
C GLY A 55 8.78 5.56 2.80
N ARG A 56 9.54 4.46 2.95
CA ARG A 56 9.29 3.47 4.01
C ARG A 56 9.65 4.01 5.39
N ILE A 57 10.76 4.75 5.49
CA ILE A 57 11.17 5.41 6.73
C ILE A 57 10.10 6.44 7.13
N LEU A 58 9.71 7.31 6.21
CA LEU A 58 8.68 8.32 6.43
C LEU A 58 7.34 7.71 6.85
N LEU A 59 6.92 6.61 6.21
CA LEU A 59 5.70 5.90 6.59
C LEU A 59 5.80 5.34 8.02
N GLY A 60 6.96 4.78 8.40
CA GLY A 60 7.22 4.28 9.74
C GLY A 60 7.13 5.37 10.80
N GLU A 61 7.77 6.51 10.57
CA GLU A 61 7.70 7.68 11.46
C GLU A 61 6.28 8.24 11.55
N THR A 62 5.58 8.30 10.42
CA THR A 62 4.20 8.81 10.37
C THR A 62 3.25 7.89 11.15
N GLU A 63 3.40 6.57 11.05
CA GLU A 63 2.63 5.61 11.86
C GLU A 63 2.93 5.75 13.36
N ALA A 64 4.19 6.00 13.75
CA ALA A 64 4.53 6.27 15.13
C ALA A 64 3.83 7.55 15.64
N ARG A 65 3.92 8.65 14.86
CA ARG A 65 3.25 9.92 15.17
C ARG A 65 1.74 9.80 15.19
N ARG A 66 1.16 9.02 14.28
CA ARG A 66 -0.27 8.73 14.21
C ARG A 66 -0.78 8.19 15.54
N LYS A 67 -0.08 7.20 16.11
CA LYS A 67 -0.42 6.60 17.41
C LYS A 67 -0.30 7.59 18.55
N MET A 68 0.79 8.38 18.58
CA MET A 68 1.02 9.37 19.64
C MET A 68 -0.02 10.50 19.64
N LEU A 69 -0.42 10.97 18.45
CA LEU A 69 -1.31 12.13 18.29
C LEU A 69 -2.79 11.75 18.12
N GLY A 70 -3.11 10.45 18.17
CA GLY A 70 -4.49 9.96 18.07
C GLY A 70 -5.12 10.13 16.68
N TYR A 71 -4.34 10.02 15.60
CA TYR A 71 -4.87 10.04 14.24
C TYR A 71 -5.38 8.65 13.84
N LYS A 72 -6.51 8.58 13.12
CA LYS A 72 -7.12 7.30 12.74
C LYS A 72 -6.58 6.73 11.43
N PHE A 73 -6.22 7.57 10.47
CA PHE A 73 -5.92 7.13 9.10
C PHE A 73 -4.53 7.55 8.66
N VAL A 74 -3.81 6.65 8.00
CA VAL A 74 -2.59 6.93 7.25
C VAL A 74 -2.66 6.18 5.91
N TRP A 75 -2.24 6.84 4.83
CA TRP A 75 -2.15 6.20 3.52
C TRP A 75 -1.07 6.86 2.66
N CYS A 76 -0.62 6.16 1.62
CA CYS A 76 0.35 6.69 0.67
C CYS A 76 -0.31 6.98 -0.68
N LYS A 77 -0.16 8.21 -1.18
CA LYS A 77 -0.63 8.62 -2.51
C LYS A 77 0.47 9.40 -3.22
N ASN A 78 0.86 8.94 -4.41
CA ASN A 78 1.86 9.61 -5.26
C ASN A 78 3.24 9.84 -4.60
N GLY A 79 3.66 8.93 -3.71
CA GLY A 79 4.94 9.04 -2.99
C GLY A 79 4.87 9.89 -1.72
N GLN A 80 3.73 10.52 -1.47
CA GLN A 80 3.45 11.25 -0.24
C GLN A 80 2.72 10.35 0.74
N VAL A 81 3.09 10.46 2.02
CA VAL A 81 2.35 9.86 3.14
C VAL A 81 1.38 10.91 3.64
N TRP A 82 0.14 10.52 3.84
CA TRP A 82 -0.92 11.39 4.34
C TRP A 82 -1.43 10.82 5.64
N MET A 83 -1.84 11.69 6.56
CA MET A 83 -2.43 11.34 7.83
C MET A 83 -3.75 12.10 8.03
N ARG A 84 -4.76 11.49 8.65
CA ARG A 84 -6.04 12.16 8.94
C ARG A 84 -6.58 11.76 10.31
N LYS A 85 -7.02 12.74 11.08
CA LYS A 85 -7.37 12.53 12.50
C LYS A 85 -8.68 11.76 12.64
N ASP A 86 -9.71 12.25 11.97
CA ASP A 86 -11.02 11.63 11.90
C ASP A 86 -11.64 11.79 10.51
N CYS A 87 -12.79 11.16 10.25
CA CYS A 87 -13.47 11.23 8.95
C CYS A 87 -13.74 12.67 8.49
N ASP A 88 -14.07 13.56 9.44
CA ASP A 88 -14.49 14.94 9.18
C ASP A 88 -13.34 15.95 9.19
N MET A 89 -12.13 15.51 9.51
CA MET A 89 -10.95 16.36 9.60
C MET A 89 -10.17 16.36 8.29
N PRO A 90 -9.55 17.48 7.90
CA PRO A 90 -8.71 17.52 6.71
C PRO A 90 -7.52 16.57 6.86
N ALA A 91 -7.07 16.04 5.73
CA ALA A 91 -5.84 15.26 5.67
C ALA A 91 -4.63 16.21 5.76
N VAL A 92 -3.65 15.81 6.56
CA VAL A 92 -2.35 16.48 6.68
C VAL A 92 -1.29 15.63 6.00
N LEU A 93 -0.28 16.30 5.45
CA LEU A 93 0.91 15.69 4.86
C LEU A 93 1.93 15.38 5.96
#